data_AF-A0A6M3LR85-F1
#
_entry.id   AF-A0A6M3LR85-F1
#
_cell.length_a   1.000
_cell.length_b   1.000
_cell.length_c   1.000
_cell.angle_alpha   90.00
_cell.angle_beta   90.00
_cell.angle_gamma   90.00
#
_symmetry.space_group_name_H-M   'P 1'
#
loop_
_entity.id
_entity.type
_entity.pdbx_description
1 polymer ?
#
loop_
_entity_poly.entity_id
_entity_poly.type
_entity_poly.pdbx_seq_one_letter_code
_entity_poly.pdbx_strand_id
1 'polypeptide(L)' 'MYVIKCTSKPRQYVAAPGSLKSYTADLHKAQIFSTREHAEANRCPENEIVLSIDQVLKPNK' A
#
# COMPACT_ATOMS: atom_id res chain seq x y z
N MET A 1 2.57 7.26 -8.51
CA MET A 1 1.79 6.08 -8.07
C MET A 1 2.07 5.82 -6.62
N TYR A 2 1.03 5.46 -5.87
CA TYR A 2 1.05 5.29 -4.43
C TYR A 2 0.43 3.95 -4.04
N VAL A 3 0.87 3.41 -2.91
CA VAL A 3 0.33 2.20 -2.31
C VAL A 3 0.12 2.43 -0.82
N ILE A 4 -0.78 1.65 -0.24
CA ILE A 4 -1.02 1.65 1.19
C ILE A 4 -0.29 0.45 1.79
N LYS A 5 0.60 0.70 2.76
CA LYS A 5 1.35 -0.32 3.49
C LYS A 5 0.81 -0.45 4.91
N CYS A 6 0.57 -1.69 5.34
CA CYS A 6 0.23 -1.99 6.73
C CYS A 6 1.45 -1.74 7.63
N THR A 7 1.29 -0.98 8.71
CA THR A 7 2.35 -0.72 9.70
C THR A 7 2.45 -1.86 10.71
N SER A 8 1.35 -2.55 11.01
CA SER A 8 1.33 -3.70 11.92
C SER A 8 1.96 -4.97 11.34
N LYS A 9 2.05 -5.08 10.01
CA LYS A 9 2.63 -6.23 9.33
C LYS A 9 3.73 -5.80 8.36
N PRO A 10 5.00 -6.21 8.58
CA PRO A 10 6.07 -5.84 7.69
C PRO A 10 5.81 -6.43 6.29
N ARG A 11 6.08 -5.60 5.26
CA ARG A 11 5.98 -5.97 3.84
C ARG A 11 4.57 -6.39 3.37
N GLN A 12 3.51 -5.95 4.05
CA GLN A 12 2.14 -6.13 3.56
C GLN A 12 1.56 -4.81 3.06
N TYR A 13 0.95 -4.87 1.88
CA TYR A 13 0.25 -3.78 1.22
C TYR A 13 -1.22 -4.11 1.12
N VAL A 14 -2.08 -3.09 1.09
CA VAL A 14 -3.51 -3.29 0.79
C VAL A 14 -3.63 -3.93 -0.59
N ALA A 15 -4.36 -5.04 -0.67
CA ALA A 15 -4.54 -5.76 -1.91
C ALA A 15 -5.52 -5.03 -2.84
N ALA A 16 -5.38 -5.23 -4.15
CA ALA A 16 -6.31 -4.69 -5.12
C ALA A 16 -7.76 -5.16 -4.86
N PRO A 17 -8.77 -4.35 -5.21
CA PRO A 17 -10.17 -4.73 -5.07
C PRO A 17 -10.46 -6.02 -5.85
N GLY A 18 -11.26 -6.91 -5.26
CA GLY A 18 -11.55 -8.25 -5.80
C GLY A 18 -10.54 -9.33 -5.38
N SER A 19 -9.48 -8.98 -4.64
CA SER A 19 -8.58 -9.97 -4.05
C SER A 19 -9.26 -10.70 -2.88
N LEU A 20 -9.01 -12.02 -2.75
CA LEU A 20 -9.55 -12.83 -1.65
C LEU A 20 -8.99 -12.44 -0.27
N LYS A 21 -7.91 -11.66 -0.23
CA LYS A 21 -7.23 -11.23 0.99
C LYS A 21 -7.18 -9.71 1.02
N SER A 22 -7.34 -9.10 2.20
CA SER A 22 -7.22 -7.65 2.38
C SER A 22 -5.80 -7.13 2.16
N TYR A 23 -4.79 -7.97 2.37
CA TYR A 23 -3.38 -7.60 2.23
C TYR A 23 -2.60 -8.59 1.37
N THR A 24 -1.58 -8.09 0.71
CA THR A 24 -0.65 -8.85 -0.14
C THR A 24 0.79 -8.44 0.14
N ALA A 25 1.72 -9.39 0.03
CA ALA A 25 3.16 -9.08 0.05
C ALA A 25 3.71 -8.74 -1.35
N ASP A 26 2.91 -9.01 -2.38
CA ASP A 26 3.27 -8.78 -3.77
C ASP A 26 2.79 -7.39 -4.21
N LEU A 27 3.73 -6.51 -4.55
CA LEU A 27 3.44 -5.14 -4.95
C LEU A 27 2.60 -5.07 -6.24
N HIS A 28 2.73 -6.04 -7.15
CA HIS A 28 1.93 -6.08 -8.38
C HIS A 28 0.46 -6.43 -8.11
N LYS A 29 0.17 -7.06 -6.97
CA LYS A 29 -1.20 -7.37 -6.53
C LYS A 29 -1.74 -6.33 -5.55
N ALA A 30 -0.94 -5.31 -5.22
CA ALA A 30 -1.34 -4.24 -4.32
C ALA A 30 -2.30 -3.27 -5.02
N GLN A 31 -3.13 -2.60 -4.22
CA GLN A 31 -3.96 -1.52 -4.72
C GLN A 31 -3.08 -0.31 -5.02
N ILE A 32 -3.01 0.06 -6.31
CA ILE A 32 -2.24 1.20 -6.78
C ILE A 32 -3.17 2.41 -6.94
N PHE A 33 -2.75 3.54 -6.38
CA PHE A 33 -3.44 4.81 -6.49
C PHE A 33 -2.63 5.78 -7.35
N SER A 34 -3.33 6.54 -8.20
CA SER A 34 -2.70 7.55 -9.06
C SER A 34 -2.20 8.76 -8.26
N THR A 35 -2.94 9.17 -7.22
CA THR A 35 -2.63 10.34 -6.37
C THR A 35 -2.48 9.94 -4.91
N ARG A 36 -1.74 10.76 -4.14
CA ARG A 36 -1.55 10.55 -2.70
C ARG A 36 -2.87 10.77 -1.95
N GLU A 37 -3.62 11.81 -2.31
CA GLU A 37 -4.90 12.12 -1.64
C GLU A 37 -5.89 10.97 -1.74
N HIS A 38 -5.96 10.30 -2.90
CA HIS A 38 -6.87 9.16 -3.07
C HIS A 38 -6.44 7.97 -2.20
N ALA A 39 -5.13 7.71 -2.08
CA ALA A 39 -4.62 6.69 -1.18
C ALA A 39 -4.89 7.03 0.30
N GLU A 40 -4.71 8.30 0.69
CA GLU A 40 -5.00 8.77 2.06
C GLU A 40 -6.49 8.67 2.41
N ALA A 41 -7.39 8.92 1.45
CA ALA A 41 -8.83 8.75 1.65
C ALA A 41 -9.27 7.29 1.83
N ASN A 42 -8.47 6.33 1.35
CA ASN A 42 -8.77 4.90 1.43
C ASN A 42 -8.03 4.18 2.58
N ARG A 43 -7.07 4.83 3.24
CA ARG A 43 -6.28 4.18 4.30
C ARG A 43 -7.04 4.17 5.62
N CYS A 44 -6.82 3.13 6.41
CA CYS A 44 -7.10 3.12 7.83
C CYS A 44 -6.04 3.94 8.59
N PRO A 45 -6.42 5.01 9.33
CA PRO A 45 -5.45 5.88 9.97
C PRO A 45 -4.65 5.23 11.10
N GLU A 46 -5.16 4.14 11.68
CA GLU A 46 -4.56 3.46 12.84
C GLU A 46 -3.35 2.59 12.48
N ASN A 47 -3.37 1.92 11.33
CA ASN A 47 -2.41 0.86 11.00
C ASN A 47 -1.95 0.86 9.54
N GLU A 48 -2.19 1.94 8.80
CA GLU A 48 -1.81 2.04 7.40
C GLU A 48 -1.14 3.37 7.05
N ILE A 49 -0.11 3.30 6.21
CA ILE A 49 0.64 4.44 5.70
C ILE A 49 0.67 4.46 4.18
N VAL A 50 0.56 5.64 3.60
CA VAL A 50 0.71 5.82 2.15
C VAL A 50 2.17 6.03 1.80
N LEU A 51 2.67 5.16 0.91
CA LEU A 51 4.00 5.23 0.36
C LEU A 51 3.93 5.43 -1.15
N SER A 52 4.88 6.17 -1.71
CA SER A 52 5.07 6.17 -3.15
C SER A 52 5.71 4.85 -3.60
N ILE A 53 5.40 4.40 -4.82
CA ILE A 53 6.03 3.19 -5.36
C ILE A 53 7.56 3.34 -5.43
N ASP A 54 8.08 4.54 -5.70
CA ASP A 54 9.53 4.79 -5.71
C ASP A 54 10.18 4.51 -4.35
N GLN A 55 9.56 4.96 -3.25
CA GLN A 55 10.01 4.66 -1.88
C GLN A 55 9.97 3.16 -1.54
N VAL A 56 9.06 2.41 -2.16
CA VAL A 56 8.96 0.96 -1.96
C VAL A 56 10.01 0.20 -2.76
N LEU A 57 10.27 0.61 -4.00
CA LEU A 57 11.25 -0.03 -4.89
C LEU A 57 12.70 0.36 -4.58
N LYS A 58 12.91 1.52 -3.94
CA LYS A 58 14.18 1.94 -3.38
C LYS A 58 14.08 1.91 -1.85
N PRO A 59 14.04 0.72 -1.21
CA PRO A 59 14.27 0.66 0.22
C PRO A 59 15.66 1.25 0.43
N ASN A 60 15.75 2.41 1.11
CA ASN A 60 17.03 3.07 1.37
C ASN A 60 18.04 2.04 1.88
N LYS A 61 19.21 2.06 1.23
CA LYS A 61 20.36 1.20 1.46
C LYS A 61 20.90 1.34 2.87
#